data_AF-A0A1B6KPN5-F1
#
_entry.id   AF-A0A1B6KPN5-F1
#
_cell.length_a   1.000
_cell.length_b   1.000
_cell.length_c   1.000
_cell.angle_alpha   90.00
_cell.angle_beta   90.00
_cell.angle_gamma   90.00
#
_symmetry.space_group_name_H-M   'P 1'
#
loop_
_entity.id
_entity.type
_entity.pdbx_description
1 polymer ?
#
loop_
_entity_poly.entity_id
_entity_poly.type
_entity_poly.pdbx_seq_one_letter_code
_entity_poly.pdbx_strand_id
1 'polypeptide(L)'
;SDVESYKQIKADLDVLRQSVEKSELWVYKSRSSEDTGKKISKEDDDDGGGEVKATPSLALTGKQNSAVDLDIGPPLHSDQAEEYKKIQQILIRMNKLCVVGSKPRKHEQRLLRNVGVHTVVLDLLQVPYDVKEDVRMNRLMALAHEFLQNFCLGNQQNQVLLHKQLDLFLNPGIREAQTVCSIFQDNSTLCNEVNEKVIQHFIHCIETHGRHVQYLKFFQTIVKAENQFIRKCQDMVMQELVNAGEDVLVFYNDKSSFSHFVSMMRAERHRMDESGALRYHIELVKLLACCTMGKNVYTEIKCHSLLPLDDIVVMVSHPDCIPEVKEAYTNFLNHCYIDTEVEMKEIYTSNHMWSLFEKSFLVDMGMVANVTHDRQHADLAMESYVTNSVMAIINTFFNSPFSDQSTTVQTRQPIFVQLLQAAFRVSQCSWLNASQQFNVENCIRTLSDVAKNRSIAIPSDLEGQVASMFNKSSMLSRQTSKWLQAAKVPKMERSQSQLMRLDRSIIEGLQDIVLLLEDQLKPLVQSELSLLVDILYRPELLFPLGTEARKRCESGGFIRKLIKHTEKLLEEKEEKLCVKVLRTLREMMAIDLEYGEKDEPTSPTEETSAQEEAQ
;
A
#
# COMPACT_ATOMS: atom_id res chain seq x y z
N SER A 1 -4.02 -7.53 30.26
CA SER A 1 -3.99 -7.61 28.80
C SER A 1 -3.31 -6.40 28.16
N ASP A 2 -3.97 -5.27 27.88
CA ASP A 2 -3.37 -4.22 27.02
C ASP A 2 -2.17 -3.50 27.65
N VAL A 3 -2.17 -3.32 28.97
CA VAL A 3 -1.02 -2.80 29.72
C VAL A 3 0.17 -3.76 29.70
N GLU A 4 -0.08 -5.07 29.73
CA GLU A 4 0.98 -6.09 29.64
C GLU A 4 1.53 -6.16 28.22
N SER A 5 0.66 -6.07 27.21
CA SER A 5 1.06 -5.92 25.80
C SER A 5 1.94 -4.68 25.60
N TYR A 6 1.57 -3.54 26.18
CA TYR A 6 2.39 -2.32 26.13
C TYR A 6 3.76 -2.52 26.79
N LYS A 7 3.80 -3.12 27.99
CA LYS A 7 5.06 -3.42 28.68
C LYS A 7 5.95 -4.35 27.85
N GLN A 8 5.37 -5.36 27.21
CA GLN A 8 6.10 -6.27 26.33
C GLN A 8 6.64 -5.55 25.09
N ILE A 9 5.81 -4.73 24.42
CA ILE A 9 6.25 -3.94 23.25
C ILE A 9 7.41 -3.02 23.64
N LYS A 10 7.31 -2.34 24.79
CA LYS A 10 8.36 -1.44 25.26
C LYS A 10 9.66 -2.20 25.56
N ALA A 11 9.58 -3.32 26.28
CA ALA A 11 10.75 -4.16 26.55
C ALA A 11 11.39 -4.70 25.26
N ASP A 12 10.57 -5.17 24.31
CA ASP A 12 11.03 -5.63 23.01
C ASP A 12 11.69 -4.50 22.20
N LEU A 13 11.14 -3.29 22.25
CA LEU A 13 11.71 -2.11 21.60
C LEU A 13 13.05 -1.71 22.21
N ASP A 14 13.15 -1.70 23.55
CA ASP A 14 14.40 -1.34 24.24
C ASP A 14 15.52 -2.34 23.88
N VAL A 15 15.19 -3.63 23.79
CA VAL A 15 16.12 -4.66 23.32
C VAL A 15 16.49 -4.43 21.85
N LEU A 16 15.50 -4.23 20.97
CA LEU A 16 15.75 -4.02 19.54
C LEU A 16 16.64 -2.80 19.31
N ARG A 17 16.39 -1.69 20.00
CA ARG A 17 17.19 -0.47 19.91
C ARG A 17 18.64 -0.73 20.29
N GLN A 18 18.87 -1.38 21.43
CA GLN A 18 20.23 -1.70 21.88
C GLN A 18 20.95 -2.62 20.89
N SER A 19 20.26 -3.60 20.32
CA SER A 19 20.85 -4.50 19.32
C SER A 19 21.17 -3.77 18.01
N VAL A 20 20.34 -2.83 17.57
CA VAL A 20 20.60 -2.01 16.36
C VAL A 20 21.77 -1.04 16.57
N GLU A 21 21.82 -0.34 17.70
CA GLU A 21 22.94 0.55 18.07
C GLU A 21 24.29 -0.21 18.15
N LYS A 22 24.24 -1.50 18.49
CA LYS A 22 25.40 -2.40 18.57
C LYS A 22 25.52 -3.35 17.38
N SER A 23 24.91 -3.01 16.24
CA SER A 23 24.90 -3.84 15.03
C SER A 23 26.29 -4.26 14.56
N GLU A 24 27.29 -3.40 14.72
CA GLU A 24 28.68 -3.70 14.34
C GLU A 24 29.29 -4.93 15.05
N LEU A 25 28.73 -5.36 16.19
CA LEU A 25 29.25 -6.46 17.01
C LEU A 25 28.74 -7.84 16.57
N TRP A 26 27.53 -7.90 16.01
CA TRP A 26 26.86 -9.17 15.72
C TRP A 26 26.53 -9.38 14.25
N VAL A 27 26.49 -8.31 13.45
CA VAL A 27 26.26 -8.44 12.01
C VAL A 27 27.46 -9.12 11.35
N TYR A 28 27.16 -10.12 10.53
CA TYR A 28 28.18 -10.83 9.77
C TYR A 28 28.95 -9.86 8.86
N LYS A 29 30.27 -9.85 9.00
CA LYS A 29 31.19 -9.17 8.10
C LYS A 29 31.92 -10.25 7.30
N SER A 30 31.76 -10.25 5.98
CA SER A 30 32.56 -11.12 5.12
C SER A 30 34.04 -10.83 5.39
N ARG A 31 34.82 -11.87 5.64
CA ARG A 31 36.27 -11.72 5.85
C ARG A 31 36.88 -11.29 4.52
N SER A 32 37.16 -10.00 4.36
CA SER A 32 38.14 -9.56 3.39
C SER A 32 39.45 -10.29 3.69
N SER A 33 39.98 -10.93 2.67
CA SER A 33 41.17 -11.77 2.69
C SER A 33 42.43 -10.95 3.00
N GLU A 34 42.61 -10.48 4.24
CA GLU A 34 43.84 -9.77 4.65
C GLU A 34 44.27 -9.93 6.12
N ASP A 35 43.70 -10.86 6.90
CA ASP A 35 44.19 -11.08 8.28
C ASP A 35 44.28 -12.55 8.71
N THR A 36 45.06 -13.34 7.98
CA THR A 36 45.64 -14.59 8.51
C THR A 36 47.17 -14.53 8.47
N GLY A 37 47.70 -13.54 9.19
CA GLY A 37 49.12 -13.37 9.44
C GLY A 37 49.50 -13.60 10.91
N LYS A 38 48.98 -14.65 11.57
CA LYS A 38 49.50 -15.08 12.88
C LYS A 38 49.95 -16.54 12.85
N LYS A 39 51.27 -16.67 12.73
CA LYS A 39 52.10 -17.86 13.00
C LYS A 39 51.56 -18.63 14.21
N ILE A 40 51.06 -19.83 13.96
CA ILE A 40 51.10 -20.91 14.95
C ILE A 40 52.42 -21.63 14.72
N SER A 41 53.24 -21.64 15.77
CA SER A 41 54.50 -22.35 15.87
C SER A 41 54.33 -23.84 15.59
N LYS A 42 55.12 -24.34 14.64
CA LYS A 42 55.47 -25.75 14.50
C LYS A 42 56.20 -26.22 15.76
N GLU A 43 55.72 -27.29 16.37
CA GLU A 43 56.57 -28.37 16.88
C GLU A 43 55.94 -29.69 16.44
N ASP A 44 56.81 -30.57 15.96
CA ASP A 44 56.57 -31.87 15.33
C ASP A 44 56.16 -32.94 16.36
N ASP A 45 55.30 -33.90 15.96
CA ASP A 45 55.64 -35.34 15.98
C ASP A 45 54.50 -36.23 15.44
N ASP A 46 54.83 -36.88 14.33
CA ASP A 46 54.65 -38.29 13.92
C ASP A 46 53.31 -39.07 13.96
N ASP A 47 53.19 -39.84 12.86
CA ASP A 47 52.50 -41.10 12.59
C ASP A 47 50.98 -41.18 12.26
N GLY A 48 50.72 -41.73 11.06
CA GLY A 48 49.78 -42.85 10.92
C GLY A 48 48.38 -42.62 10.32
N GLY A 49 48.25 -42.65 8.99
CA GLY A 49 47.26 -43.51 8.30
C GLY A 49 45.79 -43.07 8.15
N GLY A 50 45.43 -42.62 6.93
CA GLY A 50 44.25 -42.99 6.13
C GLY A 50 42.82 -42.96 6.70
N GLU A 51 41.95 -42.13 6.10
CA GLU A 51 40.78 -42.60 5.32
C GLU A 51 39.98 -41.42 4.70
N VAL A 52 39.57 -41.64 3.45
CA VAL A 52 38.78 -40.74 2.59
C VAL A 52 37.30 -41.05 2.76
N LYS A 53 36.45 -40.09 3.17
CA LYS A 53 34.98 -40.08 2.91
C LYS A 53 34.49 -38.62 2.80
N ALA A 54 34.26 -38.11 1.58
CA ALA A 54 33.03 -38.23 0.80
C ALA A 54 31.88 -37.35 1.34
N THR A 55 31.65 -36.25 0.64
CA THR A 55 30.39 -35.50 0.61
C THR A 55 29.22 -36.41 0.23
N PRO A 56 28.01 -36.08 0.70
CA PRO A 56 26.88 -36.22 -0.20
C PRO A 56 25.95 -34.99 -0.18
N SER A 57 25.54 -34.64 -1.39
CA SER A 57 24.51 -33.69 -1.75
C SER A 57 23.15 -34.38 -1.93
N LEU A 58 22.08 -33.58 -1.73
CA LEU A 58 20.71 -33.62 -2.29
C LEU A 58 19.58 -34.47 -1.63
N ALA A 59 18.48 -33.75 -1.33
CA ALA A 59 17.07 -34.00 -1.73
C ALA A 59 15.98 -34.09 -0.62
N LEU A 60 15.19 -32.99 -0.53
CA LEU A 60 13.73 -32.82 -0.35
C LEU A 60 12.83 -33.95 0.25
N THR A 61 12.03 -33.62 1.27
CA THR A 61 10.53 -33.46 1.25
C THR A 61 9.88 -33.56 2.66
N GLY A 62 8.87 -32.71 2.92
CA GLY A 62 7.74 -33.06 3.82
C GLY A 62 7.56 -32.30 5.15
N LYS A 63 6.70 -31.26 5.12
CA LYS A 63 5.86 -30.67 6.19
C LYS A 63 6.09 -31.13 7.65
N GLN A 64 6.46 -30.18 8.53
CA GLN A 64 5.74 -29.88 9.78
C GLN A 64 6.25 -28.57 10.42
N ASN A 65 5.33 -27.88 11.09
CA ASN A 65 5.53 -26.60 11.74
C ASN A 65 6.66 -26.63 12.79
N SER A 66 7.39 -25.52 12.89
CA SER A 66 8.30 -25.19 14.01
C SER A 66 9.59 -26.00 14.13
N ALA A 67 10.53 -25.76 13.22
CA ALA A 67 11.95 -25.82 13.53
C ALA A 67 12.66 -24.76 12.67
N VAL A 68 13.48 -23.97 13.33
CA VAL A 68 14.05 -22.74 12.81
C VAL A 68 15.28 -23.10 12.00
N ASP A 69 15.22 -22.82 10.70
CA ASP A 69 16.31 -22.98 9.73
C ASP A 69 17.37 -21.89 9.97
N LEU A 70 18.13 -22.00 11.05
CA LEU A 70 19.26 -21.12 11.41
C LEU A 70 20.62 -21.71 11.00
N ASP A 71 20.63 -22.90 10.42
CA ASP A 71 21.84 -23.64 10.01
C ASP A 71 22.26 -23.35 8.55
N ILE A 72 21.54 -22.46 7.88
CA ILE A 72 21.83 -22.02 6.51
C ILE A 72 22.53 -20.66 6.57
N GLY A 73 23.87 -20.67 6.55
CA GLY A 73 24.70 -19.48 6.46
C GLY A 73 26.14 -19.73 6.96
N PRO A 74 27.05 -18.76 6.81
CA PRO A 74 28.42 -18.87 7.31
C PRO A 74 28.45 -19.15 8.82
N PRO A 75 29.43 -19.92 9.33
CA PRO A 75 29.55 -20.20 10.76
C PRO A 75 29.72 -18.89 11.54
N LEU A 76 28.88 -18.69 12.55
CA LEU A 76 28.92 -17.53 13.47
C LEU A 76 29.41 -17.94 14.85
N HIS A 77 29.87 -16.96 15.61
CA HIS A 77 30.03 -17.11 17.06
C HIS A 77 28.65 -17.27 17.73
N SER A 78 28.56 -18.07 18.80
CA SER A 78 27.31 -18.36 19.52
C SER A 78 26.52 -17.09 19.87
N ASP A 79 27.22 -16.07 20.39
CA ASP A 79 26.61 -14.78 20.78
C ASP A 79 25.98 -14.02 19.60
N GLN A 80 26.57 -14.11 18.41
CA GLN A 80 26.02 -13.46 17.22
C GLN A 80 24.73 -14.17 16.77
N ALA A 81 24.75 -15.51 16.75
CA ALA A 81 23.58 -16.32 16.38
C ALA A 81 22.39 -16.10 17.35
N GLU A 82 22.67 -15.93 18.64
CA GLU A 82 21.66 -15.58 19.64
C GLU A 82 21.02 -14.21 19.36
N GLU A 83 21.79 -13.19 19.01
CA GLU A 83 21.25 -11.86 18.68
C GLU A 83 20.41 -11.86 17.40
N TYR A 84 20.82 -12.56 16.33
CA TYR A 84 19.97 -12.75 15.15
C TYR A 84 18.61 -13.38 15.51
N LYS A 85 18.63 -14.44 16.32
CA LYS A 85 17.41 -15.14 16.76
C LYS A 85 16.53 -14.24 17.61
N LYS A 86 17.13 -13.44 18.50
CA LYS A 86 16.42 -12.50 19.36
C LYS A 86 15.67 -11.43 18.56
N ILE A 87 16.35 -10.78 17.62
CA ILE A 87 15.76 -9.76 16.74
C ILE A 87 14.66 -10.37 15.88
N GLN A 88 14.90 -11.56 15.32
CA GLN A 88 13.91 -12.29 14.52
C GLN A 88 12.61 -12.51 15.31
N GLN A 89 12.71 -12.97 16.56
CA GLN A 89 11.53 -13.20 17.41
C GLN A 89 10.80 -11.91 17.75
N ILE A 90 11.52 -10.81 17.98
CA ILE A 90 10.93 -9.49 18.22
C ILE A 90 10.13 -9.04 16.99
N LEU A 91 10.71 -9.09 15.78
CA LEU A 91 10.02 -8.67 14.56
C LEU A 91 8.79 -9.52 14.26
N ILE A 92 8.86 -10.85 14.46
CA ILE A 92 7.70 -11.75 14.30
C ILE A 92 6.58 -11.39 15.29
N ARG A 93 6.92 -11.09 16.54
CA ARG A 93 5.92 -10.65 17.54
C ARG A 93 5.30 -9.32 17.13
N MET A 94 6.10 -8.35 16.69
CA MET A 94 5.63 -7.04 16.23
C MET A 94 4.70 -7.17 15.00
N ASN A 95 5.00 -8.04 14.03
CA ASN A 95 4.13 -8.31 12.88
C ASN A 95 2.75 -8.82 13.33
N LYS A 96 2.72 -9.79 14.25
CA LYS A 96 1.47 -10.34 14.81
C LYS A 96 0.66 -9.31 15.61
N LEU A 97 1.29 -8.24 16.09
CA LEU A 97 0.57 -7.14 16.76
C LEU A 97 -0.10 -6.20 15.76
N CYS A 98 0.39 -6.09 14.52
CA CYS A 98 -0.20 -5.24 13.49
C CYS A 98 -1.45 -5.86 12.82
N VAL A 99 -1.56 -7.20 12.79
CA VAL A 99 -2.62 -7.90 12.05
C VAL A 99 -3.22 -9.08 12.83
N VAL A 100 -4.51 -9.37 12.61
CA VAL A 100 -5.14 -10.65 12.98
C VAL A 100 -5.64 -11.32 11.70
N GLY A 101 -4.99 -12.41 11.28
CA GLY A 101 -5.19 -12.96 9.94
C GLY A 101 -4.75 -11.93 8.90
N SER A 102 -5.68 -11.42 8.09
CA SER A 102 -5.44 -10.37 7.09
C SER A 102 -6.09 -9.02 7.44
N LYS A 103 -6.64 -8.88 8.66
CA LYS A 103 -7.31 -7.64 9.08
C LYS A 103 -6.38 -6.75 9.91
N PRO A 104 -6.30 -5.44 9.61
CA PRO A 104 -5.43 -4.53 10.34
C PRO A 104 -5.93 -4.23 11.76
N ARG A 105 -5.00 -4.16 12.71
CA ARG A 105 -5.24 -3.78 14.10
C ARG A 105 -4.89 -2.31 14.33
N LYS A 106 -5.83 -1.42 14.01
CA LYS A 106 -5.59 0.04 14.01
C LYS A 106 -5.17 0.62 15.36
N HIS A 107 -5.66 0.07 16.47
CA HIS A 107 -5.31 0.52 17.82
C HIS A 107 -3.85 0.20 18.15
N GLU A 108 -3.42 -1.02 17.83
CA GLU A 108 -2.07 -1.53 18.07
C GLU A 108 -1.05 -0.88 17.13
N GLN A 109 -1.41 -0.67 15.86
CA GLN A 109 -0.62 0.13 14.93
C GLN A 109 -0.39 1.57 15.45
N ARG A 110 -1.41 2.19 16.06
CA ARG A 110 -1.29 3.51 16.70
C ARG A 110 -0.36 3.46 17.92
N LEU A 111 -0.43 2.39 18.72
CA LEU A 111 0.46 2.18 19.86
C LEU A 111 1.92 2.08 19.41
N LEU A 112 2.20 1.24 18.41
CA LEU A 112 3.53 1.07 17.83
C LEU A 112 4.10 2.37 17.24
N ARG A 113 3.22 3.20 16.65
CA ARG A 113 3.59 4.54 16.20
C ARG A 113 4.01 5.41 17.37
N ASN A 114 3.16 5.55 18.37
CA ASN A 114 3.38 6.46 19.50
C ASN A 114 4.60 6.06 20.35
N VAL A 115 4.91 4.76 20.40
CA VAL A 115 6.10 4.24 21.08
C VAL A 115 7.38 4.42 20.24
N GLY A 116 7.25 4.64 18.94
CA GLY A 116 8.41 4.87 18.06
C GLY A 116 9.08 3.58 17.57
N VAL A 117 8.34 2.48 17.42
CA VAL A 117 8.92 1.21 16.92
C VAL A 117 9.41 1.35 15.48
N HIS A 118 8.64 2.04 14.64
CA HIS A 118 8.97 2.27 13.24
C HIS A 118 10.33 2.96 13.05
N THR A 119 10.72 3.90 13.92
CA THR A 119 12.03 4.58 13.80
C THR A 119 13.18 3.60 13.95
N VAL A 120 13.13 2.73 14.95
CA VAL A 120 14.17 1.72 15.19
C VAL A 120 14.22 0.67 14.07
N VAL A 121 13.06 0.32 13.50
CA VAL A 121 13.01 -0.58 12.33
C VAL A 121 13.63 0.07 11.09
N LEU A 122 13.44 1.37 10.89
CA LEU A 122 14.09 2.11 9.81
C LEU A 122 15.61 2.24 10.02
N ASP A 123 16.05 2.39 11.26
CA ASP A 123 17.47 2.37 11.60
C ASP A 123 18.07 0.97 11.31
N LEU A 124 17.33 -0.11 11.63
CA LEU A 124 17.73 -1.48 11.30
C LEU A 124 17.91 -1.69 9.79
N LEU A 125 17.01 -1.15 8.95
CA LEU A 125 17.12 -1.27 7.49
C LEU A 125 18.36 -0.57 6.91
N GLN A 126 18.91 0.42 7.61
CA GLN A 126 20.11 1.15 7.20
C GLN A 126 21.42 0.48 7.66
N VAL A 127 21.35 -0.60 8.44
CA VAL A 127 22.53 -1.33 8.90
C VAL A 127 23.23 -2.01 7.71
N PRO A 128 24.51 -1.71 7.43
CA PRO A 128 25.23 -2.34 6.33
C PRO A 128 25.52 -3.81 6.63
N TYR A 129 25.30 -4.68 5.65
CA TYR A 129 25.54 -6.11 5.75
C TYR A 129 25.88 -6.73 4.38
N ASP A 130 26.42 -7.95 4.39
CA ASP A 130 26.67 -8.69 3.16
C ASP A 130 25.37 -9.33 2.62
N VAL A 131 24.78 -8.70 1.61
CA VAL A 131 23.52 -9.15 0.99
C VAL A 131 23.65 -10.54 0.35
N LYS A 132 24.85 -10.96 -0.08
CA LYS A 132 25.06 -12.25 -0.78
C LYS A 132 25.31 -13.39 0.19
N GLU A 133 26.11 -13.16 1.23
CA GLU A 133 26.52 -14.21 2.17
C GLU A 133 25.63 -14.30 3.42
N ASP A 134 25.06 -13.19 3.89
CA ASP A 134 24.28 -13.16 5.13
C ASP A 134 22.79 -13.42 4.91
N VAL A 135 22.44 -14.70 4.71
CA VAL A 135 21.06 -15.17 4.58
C VAL A 135 20.19 -14.83 5.80
N ARG A 136 20.79 -14.78 7.00
CA ARG A 136 20.06 -14.46 8.25
C ARG A 136 19.65 -13.00 8.28
N MET A 137 20.55 -12.09 7.92
CA MET A 137 20.20 -10.67 7.83
C MET A 137 19.17 -10.42 6.73
N ASN A 138 19.29 -11.07 5.57
CA ASN A 138 18.25 -11.02 4.53
C ASN A 138 16.86 -11.41 5.07
N ARG A 139 16.80 -12.40 5.97
CA ARG A 139 15.55 -12.79 6.63
C ARG A 139 15.05 -11.76 7.65
N LEU A 140 15.95 -11.08 8.37
CA LEU A 140 15.58 -9.97 9.26
C LEU A 140 15.04 -8.78 8.45
N MET A 141 15.70 -8.40 7.36
CA MET A 141 15.23 -7.34 6.46
C MET A 141 13.85 -7.68 5.89
N ALA A 142 13.62 -8.95 5.51
CA ALA A 142 12.30 -9.41 5.09
C ALA A 142 11.20 -9.17 6.14
N LEU A 143 11.48 -9.50 7.41
CA LEU A 143 10.54 -9.30 8.51
C LEU A 143 10.33 -7.82 8.84
N ALA A 144 11.38 -7.00 8.70
CA ALA A 144 11.31 -5.55 8.87
C ALA A 144 10.44 -4.88 7.79
N HIS A 145 10.58 -5.27 6.52
CA HIS A 145 9.69 -4.82 5.45
C HIS A 145 8.24 -5.29 5.68
N GLU A 146 8.05 -6.55 6.05
CA GLU A 146 6.72 -7.09 6.41
C GLU A 146 6.08 -6.30 7.57
N PHE A 147 6.88 -5.88 8.55
CA PHE A 147 6.44 -5.02 9.64
C PHE A 147 5.93 -3.68 9.12
N LEU A 148 6.72 -2.99 8.30
CA LEU A 148 6.34 -1.69 7.77
C LEU A 148 5.09 -1.77 6.89
N GLN A 149 4.97 -2.81 6.06
CA GLN A 149 3.78 -3.09 5.24
C GLN A 149 2.54 -3.28 6.14
N ASN A 150 2.63 -4.11 7.16
CA ASN A 150 1.54 -4.36 8.11
C ASN A 150 1.25 -3.13 9.01
N PHE A 151 2.25 -2.31 9.30
CA PHE A 151 2.12 -1.08 10.08
C PHE A 151 1.34 -0.01 9.32
N CYS A 152 1.47 0.04 7.99
CA CYS A 152 0.74 0.93 7.10
C CYS A 152 -0.66 0.44 6.73
N LEU A 153 -0.91 -0.88 6.77
CA LEU A 153 -2.15 -1.49 6.29
C LEU A 153 -3.41 -0.83 6.89
N GLY A 154 -4.18 -0.12 6.06
CA GLY A 154 -5.43 0.54 6.43
C GLY A 154 -5.27 1.73 7.40
N ASN A 155 -4.07 2.31 7.51
CA ASN A 155 -3.74 3.38 8.44
C ASN A 155 -2.99 4.55 7.78
N GLN A 156 -3.78 5.53 7.30
CA GLN A 156 -3.29 6.71 6.58
C GLN A 156 -2.25 7.53 7.34
N GLN A 157 -2.36 7.65 8.68
CA GLN A 157 -1.40 8.41 9.47
C GLN A 157 -0.01 7.74 9.49
N ASN A 158 0.03 6.41 9.54
CA ASN A 158 1.27 5.65 9.49
C ASN A 158 1.90 5.68 8.10
N GLN A 159 1.08 5.68 7.05
CA GLN A 159 1.52 5.86 5.66
C GLN A 159 2.18 7.23 5.45
N VAL A 160 1.55 8.33 5.89
CA VAL A 160 2.13 9.68 5.81
C VAL A 160 3.46 9.77 6.57
N LEU A 161 3.59 9.04 7.68
CA LEU A 161 4.81 9.00 8.46
C LEU A 161 5.97 8.33 7.69
N LEU A 162 5.74 7.15 7.10
CA LEU A 162 6.77 6.47 6.30
C LEU A 162 7.05 7.20 4.98
N HIS A 163 6.05 7.88 4.40
CA HIS A 163 6.23 8.70 3.20
C HIS A 163 7.27 9.82 3.40
N LYS A 164 7.43 10.36 4.62
CA LYS A 164 8.49 11.34 4.91
C LYS A 164 9.92 10.79 4.74
N GLN A 165 10.07 9.47 4.74
CA GLN A 165 11.34 8.76 4.58
C GLN A 165 11.32 7.90 3.30
N LEU A 166 10.51 8.30 2.31
CA LEU A 166 10.33 7.55 1.06
C LEU A 166 11.66 7.27 0.35
N ASP A 167 12.61 8.20 0.39
CA ASP A 167 13.93 8.08 -0.25
C ASP A 167 14.70 6.83 0.18
N LEU A 168 14.49 6.34 1.42
CA LEU A 168 15.10 5.10 1.89
C LEU A 168 14.66 3.86 1.08
N PHE A 169 13.45 3.92 0.51
CA PHE A 169 12.83 2.83 -0.24
C PHE A 169 12.93 3.00 -1.75
N LEU A 170 13.52 4.10 -2.25
CA LEU A 170 13.78 4.31 -3.68
C LEU A 170 15.09 3.63 -4.09
N ASN A 171 15.17 2.33 -3.78
CA ASN A 171 16.26 1.43 -4.15
C ASN A 171 15.71 0.33 -5.07
N PRO A 172 16.54 -0.28 -5.93
CA PRO A 172 16.09 -1.26 -6.92
C PRO A 172 15.64 -2.61 -6.34
N GLY A 173 15.48 -2.73 -5.02
CA GLY A 173 15.06 -3.98 -4.40
C GLY A 173 13.55 -4.22 -4.48
N ILE A 174 13.18 -5.50 -4.61
CA ILE A 174 11.77 -5.93 -4.75
C ILE A 174 10.99 -5.69 -3.44
N ARG A 175 11.64 -5.79 -2.28
CA ARG A 175 11.00 -5.63 -0.96
C ARG A 175 10.65 -4.17 -0.68
N GLU A 176 11.50 -3.29 -1.16
CA GLU A 176 11.39 -1.85 -1.13
C GLU A 176 10.19 -1.44 -1.97
N ALA A 177 10.09 -1.93 -3.21
CA ALA A 177 8.91 -1.73 -4.06
C ALA A 177 7.60 -2.17 -3.36
N GLN A 178 7.57 -3.36 -2.73
CA GLN A 178 6.39 -3.82 -1.98
C GLN A 178 6.05 -2.90 -0.79
N THR A 179 7.06 -2.36 -0.11
CA THR A 179 6.87 -1.44 1.01
C THR A 179 6.33 -0.10 0.52
N VAL A 180 6.85 0.41 -0.59
CA VAL A 180 6.31 1.61 -1.25
C VAL A 180 4.86 1.40 -1.67
N CYS A 181 4.50 0.25 -2.24
CA CYS A 181 3.09 -0.07 -2.50
C CYS A 181 2.23 0.07 -1.24
N SER A 182 2.64 -0.51 -0.10
CA SER A 182 1.88 -0.41 1.15
C SER A 182 1.80 1.01 1.73
N ILE A 183 2.78 1.88 1.45
CA ILE A 183 2.74 3.31 1.83
C ILE A 183 1.61 4.02 1.07
N PHE A 184 1.46 3.78 -0.24
CA PHE A 184 0.45 4.44 -1.07
C PHE A 184 -0.90 3.73 -1.11
N GLN A 185 -0.97 2.46 -0.67
CA GLN A 185 -2.17 1.63 -0.77
C GLN A 185 -3.39 2.26 -0.10
N ASP A 186 -4.47 2.41 -0.87
CA ASP A 186 -5.75 2.97 -0.41
C ASP A 186 -5.60 4.33 0.29
N ASN A 187 -4.64 5.16 -0.16
CA ASN A 187 -4.41 6.49 0.36
C ASN A 187 -4.50 7.55 -0.75
N SER A 188 -5.70 8.07 -0.97
CA SER A 188 -5.95 9.04 -2.05
C SER A 188 -5.14 10.34 -1.88
N THR A 189 -4.88 10.80 -0.66
CA THR A 189 -4.11 12.05 -0.45
C THR A 189 -2.66 11.88 -0.87
N LEU A 190 -1.99 10.80 -0.44
CA LEU A 190 -0.62 10.52 -0.85
C LEU A 190 -0.52 10.25 -2.35
N CYS A 191 -1.44 9.48 -2.92
CA CYS A 191 -1.40 9.19 -4.35
C CYS A 191 -1.56 10.46 -5.21
N ASN A 192 -2.35 11.45 -4.80
CA ASN A 192 -2.47 12.72 -5.53
C ASN A 192 -1.18 13.58 -5.49
N GLU A 193 -0.38 13.42 -4.45
CA GLU A 193 0.88 14.15 -4.22
C GLU A 193 2.12 13.41 -4.76
N VAL A 194 1.96 12.27 -5.42
CA VAL A 194 3.06 11.49 -6.00
C VAL A 194 3.91 12.36 -6.93
N ASN A 195 5.22 12.31 -6.71
CA ASN A 195 6.22 12.97 -7.54
C ASN A 195 6.57 12.11 -8.76
N GLU A 196 6.66 12.73 -9.92
CA GLU A 196 7.06 12.10 -11.18
C GLU A 196 8.39 11.34 -11.07
N LYS A 197 9.34 11.85 -10.28
CA LYS A 197 10.63 11.19 -10.02
C LYS A 197 10.50 9.77 -9.45
N VAL A 198 9.47 9.53 -8.65
CA VAL A 198 9.22 8.19 -8.07
C VAL A 198 8.76 7.22 -9.17
N ILE A 199 7.93 7.69 -10.11
CA ILE A 199 7.47 6.90 -11.25
C ILE A 199 8.66 6.58 -12.17
N GLN A 200 9.47 7.58 -12.49
CA GLN A 200 10.69 7.43 -13.30
C GLN A 200 11.68 6.44 -12.69
N HIS A 201 11.86 6.48 -11.36
CA HIS A 201 12.72 5.54 -10.66
C HIS A 201 12.28 4.08 -10.88
N PHE A 202 10.99 3.77 -10.75
CA PHE A 202 10.51 2.39 -10.95
C PHE A 202 10.52 1.96 -12.41
N ILE A 203 10.36 2.89 -13.36
CA ILE A 203 10.56 2.61 -14.79
C ILE A 203 12.02 2.27 -15.05
N HIS A 204 12.95 3.07 -14.55
CA HIS A 204 14.37 2.79 -14.66
C HIS A 204 14.76 1.46 -14.00
N CYS A 205 14.13 1.09 -12.89
CA CYS A 205 14.33 -0.22 -12.25
C CYS A 205 13.89 -1.37 -13.17
N ILE A 206 12.79 -1.23 -13.91
CA ILE A 206 12.36 -2.23 -14.89
C ILE A 206 13.39 -2.37 -16.02
N GLU A 207 13.89 -1.26 -16.54
CA GLU A 207 14.88 -1.22 -17.63
C GLU A 207 16.22 -1.86 -17.22
N THR A 208 16.68 -1.62 -15.99
CA THR A 208 18.03 -1.98 -15.55
C THR A 208 18.11 -3.27 -14.72
N HIS A 209 17.10 -3.55 -13.90
CA HIS A 209 17.09 -4.68 -12.96
C HIS A 209 16.11 -5.78 -13.37
N GLY A 210 15.35 -5.56 -14.44
CA GLY A 210 14.47 -6.53 -15.07
C GLY A 210 12.99 -6.33 -14.76
N ARG A 211 12.17 -7.06 -15.52
CA ARG A 211 10.70 -6.95 -15.54
C ARG A 211 10.07 -7.66 -14.35
N HIS A 212 10.14 -7.04 -13.18
CA HIS A 212 9.52 -7.53 -11.95
C HIS A 212 8.07 -7.03 -11.80
N VAL A 213 7.18 -7.95 -11.43
CA VAL A 213 5.73 -7.68 -11.25
C VAL A 213 5.46 -6.64 -10.16
N GLN A 214 6.31 -6.57 -9.14
CA GLN A 214 6.16 -5.70 -7.98
C GLN A 214 6.25 -4.23 -8.37
N TYR A 215 7.06 -3.87 -9.37
CA TYR A 215 7.11 -2.51 -9.90
C TYR A 215 5.82 -2.12 -10.63
N LEU A 216 5.21 -3.05 -11.39
CA LEU A 216 3.90 -2.81 -12.01
C LEU A 216 2.78 -2.64 -10.98
N LYS A 217 2.82 -3.42 -9.89
CA LYS A 217 1.87 -3.29 -8.78
C LYS A 217 1.96 -1.93 -8.10
N PHE A 218 3.14 -1.32 -8.03
CA PHE A 218 3.28 0.06 -7.54
C PHE A 218 2.47 1.02 -8.41
N PHE A 219 2.62 0.95 -9.74
CA PHE A 219 1.84 1.79 -10.65
C PHE A 219 0.33 1.56 -10.50
N GLN A 220 -0.12 0.30 -10.40
CA GLN A 220 -1.53 -0.02 -10.15
C GLN A 220 -2.06 0.58 -8.84
N THR A 221 -1.21 0.66 -7.82
CA THR A 221 -1.56 1.21 -6.49
C THR A 221 -1.72 2.73 -6.53
N ILE A 222 -0.89 3.45 -7.28
CA ILE A 222 -0.97 4.92 -7.32
C ILE A 222 -2.04 5.45 -8.27
N VAL A 223 -2.44 4.67 -9.29
CA VAL A 223 -3.51 5.08 -10.23
C VAL A 223 -4.91 4.86 -9.65
N LYS A 224 -5.06 3.97 -8.65
CA LYS A 224 -6.34 3.65 -8.02
C LYS A 224 -6.19 3.57 -6.50
N ALA A 225 -6.89 4.46 -5.78
CA ALA A 225 -6.93 4.47 -4.32
C ALA A 225 -8.37 4.62 -3.81
N GLU A 226 -8.75 3.88 -2.76
CA GLU A 226 -10.09 3.99 -2.13
C GLU A 226 -11.25 3.79 -3.12
N ASN A 227 -11.07 2.90 -4.11
CA ASN A 227 -11.98 2.70 -5.24
C ASN A 227 -12.21 3.92 -6.14
N GLN A 228 -11.36 4.94 -6.06
CA GLN A 228 -11.33 6.09 -6.96
C GLN A 228 -10.11 6.04 -7.87
N PHE A 229 -10.28 6.56 -9.08
CA PHE A 229 -9.21 6.67 -10.08
C PHE A 229 -8.58 8.06 -10.02
N ILE A 230 -7.26 8.11 -10.01
CA ILE A 230 -6.51 9.36 -9.87
C ILE A 230 -5.97 9.75 -11.24
N ARG A 231 -6.74 10.59 -11.97
CA ARG A 231 -6.47 10.97 -13.36
C ARG A 231 -5.04 11.46 -13.59
N LYS A 232 -4.54 12.33 -12.70
CA LYS A 232 -3.16 12.84 -12.77
C LYS A 232 -2.11 11.72 -12.75
N CYS A 233 -2.27 10.71 -11.88
CA CYS A 233 -1.35 9.58 -11.82
C CYS A 233 -1.51 8.65 -13.03
N GLN A 234 -2.74 8.43 -13.50
CA GLN A 234 -2.98 7.66 -14.73
C GLN A 234 -2.24 8.29 -15.92
N ASP A 235 -2.32 9.62 -16.08
CA ASP A 235 -1.68 10.35 -17.16
C ASP A 235 -0.15 10.29 -17.07
N MET A 236 0.42 10.54 -15.88
CA MET A 236 1.87 10.47 -15.65
C MET A 236 2.41 9.05 -15.90
N VAL A 237 1.78 8.02 -15.33
CA VAL A 237 2.20 6.62 -15.52
C VAL A 237 2.10 6.25 -17.00
N MET A 238 1.00 6.57 -17.67
CA MET A 238 0.82 6.25 -19.09
C MET A 238 1.84 6.97 -19.99
N GLN A 239 2.18 8.22 -19.67
CA GLN A 239 3.20 8.97 -20.39
C GLN A 239 4.56 8.29 -20.26
N GLU A 240 5.00 7.99 -19.04
CA GLU A 240 6.33 7.45 -18.81
C GLU A 240 6.46 6.00 -19.31
N LEU A 241 5.41 5.18 -19.22
CA LEU A 241 5.39 3.83 -19.82
C LEU A 241 5.57 3.87 -21.34
N VAL A 242 4.90 4.81 -22.03
CA VAL A 242 5.04 4.98 -23.47
C VAL A 242 6.42 5.50 -23.84
N ASN A 243 7.00 6.38 -23.02
CA ASN A 243 8.36 6.88 -23.23
C ASN A 243 9.42 5.78 -23.12
N ALA A 244 9.25 4.84 -22.19
CA ALA A 244 10.14 3.69 -22.02
C ALA A 244 10.02 2.63 -23.14
N GLY A 245 8.90 2.63 -23.89
CA GLY A 245 8.73 1.77 -25.06
C GLY A 245 8.86 0.27 -24.75
N GLU A 246 9.53 -0.48 -25.62
CA GLU A 246 9.61 -1.95 -25.58
C GLU A 246 10.37 -2.50 -24.37
N ASP A 247 11.19 -1.68 -23.69
CA ASP A 247 11.91 -2.10 -22.48
C ASP A 247 10.92 -2.47 -21.36
N VAL A 248 9.81 -1.71 -21.26
CA VAL A 248 8.74 -1.92 -20.28
C VAL A 248 7.50 -2.55 -20.90
N LEU A 249 7.09 -2.10 -22.09
CA LEU A 249 5.87 -2.50 -22.78
C LEU A 249 6.11 -3.73 -23.68
N VAL A 250 5.76 -4.90 -23.16
CA VAL A 250 5.92 -6.18 -23.87
C VAL A 250 4.58 -6.67 -24.40
N PHE A 251 4.41 -6.59 -25.72
CA PHE A 251 3.23 -7.10 -26.42
C PHE A 251 3.62 -8.22 -27.40
N TYR A 252 2.69 -9.15 -27.63
CA TYR A 252 2.88 -10.34 -28.45
C TYR A 252 2.00 -10.25 -29.70
N ASN A 253 2.19 -9.20 -30.51
CA ASN A 253 1.28 -8.82 -31.58
C ASN A 253 1.62 -9.48 -32.93
N ASP A 254 2.88 -9.81 -33.18
CA ASP A 254 3.25 -10.52 -34.41
C ASP A 254 3.01 -12.02 -34.29
N LYS A 255 2.89 -12.70 -35.44
CA LYS A 255 2.54 -14.12 -35.49
C LYS A 255 3.52 -15.02 -34.71
N SER A 256 4.81 -14.68 -34.69
CA SER A 256 5.83 -15.47 -34.01
C SER A 256 5.80 -15.26 -32.50
N SER A 257 5.70 -14.01 -32.04
CA SER A 257 5.57 -13.67 -30.62
C SER A 257 4.26 -14.17 -30.04
N PHE A 258 3.15 -14.09 -30.78
CA PHE A 258 1.86 -14.66 -30.37
C PHE A 258 1.94 -16.18 -30.21
N SER A 259 2.58 -16.89 -31.15
CA SER A 259 2.76 -18.34 -31.06
C SER A 259 3.61 -18.73 -29.84
N HIS A 260 4.64 -17.94 -29.54
CA HIS A 260 5.45 -18.10 -28.34
C HIS A 260 4.63 -17.87 -27.06
N PHE A 261 3.82 -16.81 -27.02
CA PHE A 261 2.96 -16.50 -25.88
C PHE A 261 1.95 -17.61 -25.59
N VAL A 262 1.33 -18.18 -26.64
CA VAL A 262 0.46 -19.36 -26.50
C VAL A 262 1.23 -20.56 -25.94
N SER A 263 2.46 -20.79 -26.39
CA SER A 263 3.31 -21.85 -25.83
C SER A 263 3.63 -21.62 -24.36
N MET A 264 3.86 -20.37 -23.95
CA MET A 264 4.11 -19.98 -22.56
C MET A 264 2.87 -20.26 -21.69
N MET A 265 1.68 -19.86 -22.14
CA MET A 265 0.41 -20.15 -21.45
C MET A 265 0.18 -21.66 -21.27
N ARG A 266 0.50 -22.47 -22.28
CA ARG A 266 0.38 -23.94 -22.19
C ARG A 266 1.35 -24.53 -21.16
N ALA A 267 2.57 -24.03 -21.10
CA ALA A 267 3.60 -24.52 -20.17
C ALA A 267 3.29 -24.17 -18.71
N GLU A 268 2.77 -22.97 -18.46
CA GLU A 268 2.52 -22.44 -17.11
C GLU A 268 1.08 -22.65 -16.60
N ARG A 269 0.21 -23.33 -17.37
CA ARG A 269 -1.22 -23.51 -17.08
C ARG A 269 -1.55 -24.04 -15.67
N HIS A 270 -0.68 -24.86 -15.09
CA HIS A 270 -0.86 -25.43 -13.75
C HIS A 270 0.11 -24.88 -12.70
N ARG A 271 1.09 -24.08 -13.12
CA ARG A 271 2.16 -23.52 -12.28
C ARG A 271 2.58 -22.17 -12.87
N MET A 272 1.80 -21.14 -12.58
CA MET A 272 2.17 -19.78 -12.94
C MET A 272 3.31 -19.32 -12.04
N ASP A 273 4.45 -18.97 -12.63
CA ASP A 273 5.58 -18.42 -11.87
C ASP A 273 5.25 -16.97 -11.46
N GLU A 274 5.43 -16.65 -10.17
CA GLU A 274 5.17 -15.30 -9.66
C GLU A 274 6.10 -14.25 -10.27
N SER A 275 7.27 -14.67 -10.79
CA SER A 275 8.25 -13.81 -11.45
C SER A 275 8.36 -14.06 -12.97
N GLY A 276 7.40 -14.79 -13.55
CA GLY A 276 7.41 -15.16 -14.97
C GLY A 276 7.03 -14.03 -15.91
N ALA A 277 7.49 -14.14 -17.17
CA ALA A 277 7.15 -13.19 -18.25
C ALA A 277 5.64 -13.14 -18.53
N LEU A 278 4.94 -14.27 -18.37
CA LEU A 278 3.47 -14.35 -18.48
C LEU A 278 2.79 -13.51 -17.40
N ARG A 279 3.23 -13.63 -16.14
CA ARG A 279 2.67 -12.87 -15.02
C ARG A 279 2.90 -11.37 -15.19
N TYR A 280 4.09 -10.98 -15.63
CA TYR A 280 4.42 -9.59 -15.95
C TYR A 280 3.47 -9.03 -17.03
N HIS A 281 3.26 -9.76 -18.13
CA HIS A 281 2.35 -9.33 -19.19
C HIS A 281 0.89 -9.20 -18.71
N ILE A 282 0.39 -10.15 -17.90
CA ILE A 282 -0.96 -10.05 -17.31
C ILE A 282 -1.10 -8.77 -16.46
N GLU A 283 -0.11 -8.48 -15.61
CA GLU A 283 -0.13 -7.30 -14.75
C GLU A 283 0.07 -6.00 -15.50
N LEU A 284 0.78 -6.03 -16.63
CA LEU A 284 0.91 -4.91 -17.54
C LEU A 284 -0.44 -4.58 -18.19
N VAL A 285 -1.15 -5.56 -18.72
CA VAL A 285 -2.49 -5.35 -19.31
C VAL A 285 -3.49 -4.88 -18.25
N LYS A 286 -3.42 -5.42 -17.02
CA LYS A 286 -4.23 -4.93 -15.89
C LYS A 286 -3.91 -3.47 -15.53
N LEU A 287 -2.63 -3.08 -15.54
CA LEU A 287 -2.22 -1.69 -15.34
C LEU A 287 -2.78 -0.76 -16.42
N LEU A 288 -2.66 -1.12 -17.70
CA LEU A 288 -3.22 -0.34 -18.80
C LEU A 288 -4.74 -0.20 -18.68
N ALA A 289 -5.44 -1.27 -18.31
CA ALA A 289 -6.86 -1.21 -18.02
C ALA A 289 -7.14 -0.21 -16.88
N CYS A 290 -6.41 -0.28 -15.76
CA CYS A 290 -6.53 0.67 -14.65
C CYS A 290 -6.23 2.13 -15.05
N CYS A 291 -5.35 2.38 -16.01
CA CYS A 291 -5.10 3.73 -16.55
C CYS A 291 -6.30 4.28 -17.32
N THR A 292 -7.05 3.43 -18.01
CA THR A 292 -8.25 3.83 -18.79
C THR A 292 -9.55 3.90 -17.96
N MET A 293 -9.59 3.24 -16.80
CA MET A 293 -10.76 3.27 -15.92
C MET A 293 -11.08 4.69 -15.46
N GLY A 294 -12.37 4.99 -15.32
CA GLY A 294 -12.83 6.34 -14.96
C GLY A 294 -12.96 7.28 -16.15
N LYS A 295 -12.97 6.75 -17.39
CA LYS A 295 -13.20 7.49 -18.64
C LYS A 295 -12.15 8.56 -18.85
N ASN A 296 -10.91 8.14 -19.10
CA ASN A 296 -9.78 9.05 -19.29
C ASN A 296 -9.30 9.03 -20.76
N VAL A 297 -9.84 9.93 -21.57
CA VAL A 297 -9.60 10.02 -23.03
C VAL A 297 -8.11 9.94 -23.41
N TYR A 298 -7.26 10.66 -22.68
CA TYR A 298 -5.83 10.74 -22.98
C TYR A 298 -5.18 9.35 -22.95
N THR A 299 -5.48 8.59 -21.90
CA THR A 299 -4.97 7.22 -21.74
C THR A 299 -5.64 6.24 -22.69
N GLU A 300 -6.95 6.40 -22.97
CA GLU A 300 -7.71 5.58 -23.91
C GLU A 300 -7.10 5.64 -25.32
N ILE A 301 -6.85 6.85 -25.85
CA ILE A 301 -6.27 7.05 -27.19
C ILE A 301 -4.90 6.38 -27.31
N LYS A 302 -4.05 6.52 -26.29
CA LYS A 302 -2.72 5.88 -26.27
C LYS A 302 -2.83 4.36 -26.17
N CYS A 303 -3.78 3.85 -25.40
CA CYS A 303 -3.99 2.41 -25.24
C CYS A 303 -4.51 1.76 -26.53
N HIS A 304 -5.30 2.46 -27.35
CA HIS A 304 -5.75 1.96 -28.65
C HIS A 304 -4.59 1.60 -29.59
N SER A 305 -3.50 2.39 -29.59
CA SER A 305 -2.34 2.10 -30.45
C SER A 305 -1.46 0.98 -29.91
N LEU A 306 -1.48 0.70 -28.61
CA LEU A 306 -0.68 -0.35 -27.99
C LEU A 306 -1.33 -1.73 -28.12
N LEU A 307 -2.64 -1.82 -27.93
CA LEU A 307 -3.39 -3.08 -27.97
C LEU A 307 -4.70 -2.92 -28.79
N PRO A 308 -4.64 -3.17 -30.11
CA PRO A 308 -5.78 -3.07 -31.01
C PRO A 308 -6.91 -4.06 -30.70
N LEU A 309 -8.14 -3.70 -31.08
CA LEU A 309 -9.32 -4.55 -30.89
C LEU A 309 -9.18 -5.95 -31.51
N ASP A 310 -8.57 -6.03 -32.69
CA ASP A 310 -8.38 -7.30 -33.42
C ASP A 310 -7.52 -8.29 -32.62
N ASP A 311 -6.42 -7.81 -32.04
CA ASP A 311 -5.50 -8.61 -31.24
C ASP A 311 -6.16 -9.10 -29.95
N ILE A 312 -6.98 -8.26 -29.32
CA ILE A 312 -7.78 -8.63 -28.14
C ILE A 312 -8.74 -9.77 -28.50
N VAL A 313 -9.47 -9.63 -29.61
CA VAL A 313 -10.46 -10.63 -30.05
C VAL A 313 -9.79 -11.96 -30.35
N VAL A 314 -8.65 -11.95 -31.04
CA VAL A 314 -7.85 -13.14 -31.34
C VAL A 314 -7.34 -13.81 -30.07
N MET A 315 -6.80 -13.03 -29.12
CA MET A 315 -6.25 -13.56 -27.86
C MET A 315 -7.33 -14.22 -26.99
N VAL A 316 -8.43 -13.51 -26.73
CA VAL A 316 -9.50 -14.00 -25.85
C VAL A 316 -10.22 -15.20 -26.46
N SER A 317 -10.38 -15.23 -27.80
CA SER A 317 -11.01 -16.35 -28.50
C SER A 317 -10.09 -17.56 -28.69
N HIS A 318 -8.80 -17.47 -28.33
CA HIS A 318 -7.86 -18.56 -28.54
C HIS A 318 -8.16 -19.73 -27.58
N PRO A 319 -8.24 -21.00 -28.06
CA PRO A 319 -8.61 -22.16 -27.22
C PRO A 319 -7.68 -22.42 -26.03
N ASP A 320 -6.41 -22.05 -26.15
CA ASP A 320 -5.40 -22.23 -25.09
C ASP A 320 -5.22 -20.99 -24.19
N CYS A 321 -6.06 -19.97 -24.33
CA CYS A 321 -5.99 -18.78 -23.49
C CYS A 321 -6.45 -19.09 -22.07
N ILE A 322 -5.58 -18.82 -21.08
CA ILE A 322 -5.87 -19.09 -19.67
C ILE A 322 -6.79 -18.00 -19.06
N PRO A 323 -7.56 -18.32 -18.00
CA PRO A 323 -8.51 -17.38 -17.40
C PRO A 323 -7.92 -16.05 -16.96
N GLU A 324 -6.67 -16.04 -16.46
CA GLU A 324 -6.00 -14.83 -15.97
C GLU A 324 -5.68 -13.84 -17.10
N VAL A 325 -5.32 -14.36 -18.28
CA VAL A 325 -5.12 -13.56 -19.50
C VAL A 325 -6.47 -13.09 -20.04
N LYS A 326 -7.47 -13.98 -20.10
CA LYS A 326 -8.82 -13.61 -20.51
C LYS A 326 -9.37 -12.49 -19.64
N GLU A 327 -9.22 -12.56 -18.33
CA GLU A 327 -9.65 -11.53 -17.37
C GLU A 327 -8.99 -10.18 -17.67
N ALA A 328 -7.66 -10.15 -17.81
CA ALA A 328 -6.92 -8.91 -18.06
C ALA A 328 -7.36 -8.24 -19.38
N TYR A 329 -7.39 -9.02 -20.48
CA TYR A 329 -7.78 -8.52 -21.80
C TYR A 329 -9.25 -8.11 -21.88
N THR A 330 -10.14 -8.84 -21.21
CA THR A 330 -11.58 -8.53 -21.14
C THR A 330 -11.80 -7.25 -20.33
N ASN A 331 -11.13 -7.08 -19.19
CA ASN A 331 -11.23 -5.84 -18.42
C ASN A 331 -10.67 -4.65 -19.22
N PHE A 332 -9.55 -4.83 -19.94
CA PHE A 332 -9.02 -3.81 -20.84
C PHE A 332 -10.01 -3.46 -21.96
N LEU A 333 -10.62 -4.45 -22.62
CA LEU A 333 -11.66 -4.23 -23.63
C LEU A 333 -12.84 -3.42 -23.07
N ASN A 334 -13.29 -3.77 -21.86
CA ASN A 334 -14.39 -3.08 -21.20
C ASN A 334 -14.08 -1.60 -21.01
N HIS A 335 -12.94 -1.26 -20.40
CA HIS A 335 -12.64 0.13 -20.01
C HIS A 335 -12.03 0.97 -21.13
N CYS A 336 -11.33 0.35 -22.08
CA CYS A 336 -10.66 1.06 -23.17
C CYS A 336 -11.51 1.17 -24.44
N TYR A 337 -12.53 0.33 -24.64
CA TYR A 337 -13.34 0.34 -25.87
C TYR A 337 -14.86 0.44 -25.67
N ILE A 338 -15.41 -0.02 -24.54
CA ILE A 338 -16.87 -0.09 -24.32
C ILE A 338 -17.35 1.02 -23.37
N ASP A 339 -16.76 1.11 -22.17
CA ASP A 339 -17.04 2.10 -21.12
C ASP A 339 -16.06 3.27 -21.18
N THR A 340 -15.98 3.91 -22.33
CA THR A 340 -15.04 5.02 -22.60
C THR A 340 -15.70 6.39 -22.40
N GLU A 341 -14.87 7.44 -22.35
CA GLU A 341 -15.35 8.83 -22.40
C GLU A 341 -15.91 9.17 -23.80
N VAL A 342 -15.18 8.77 -24.85
CA VAL A 342 -15.60 8.91 -26.25
C VAL A 342 -16.08 7.56 -26.74
N GLU A 343 -17.40 7.43 -26.91
CA GLU A 343 -18.00 6.15 -27.29
C GLU A 343 -17.62 5.75 -28.72
N MET A 344 -17.05 4.55 -28.86
CA MET A 344 -16.63 4.01 -30.15
C MET A 344 -17.78 3.28 -30.85
N LYS A 345 -18.56 4.01 -31.66
CA LYS A 345 -19.73 3.46 -32.37
C LYS A 345 -19.44 2.20 -33.17
N GLU A 346 -18.23 2.07 -33.71
CA GLU A 346 -17.79 0.92 -34.52
C GLU A 346 -17.80 -0.41 -33.74
N ILE A 347 -17.61 -0.40 -32.42
CA ILE A 347 -17.64 -1.64 -31.63
C ILE A 347 -19.05 -2.25 -31.56
N TYR A 348 -20.10 -1.43 -31.71
CA TYR A 348 -21.50 -1.84 -31.67
C TYR A 348 -22.06 -2.27 -33.03
N THR A 349 -21.37 -1.91 -34.12
CA THR A 349 -21.74 -2.28 -35.50
C THR A 349 -20.84 -3.36 -36.10
N SER A 350 -19.61 -3.50 -35.60
CA SER A 350 -18.66 -4.52 -36.07
C SER A 350 -18.97 -5.93 -35.59
N ASN A 351 -18.36 -6.92 -36.24
CA ASN A 351 -18.49 -8.34 -35.88
C ASN A 351 -17.61 -8.77 -34.70
N HIS A 352 -16.70 -7.92 -34.21
CA HIS A 352 -15.72 -8.26 -33.18
C HIS A 352 -16.37 -8.76 -31.89
N MET A 353 -17.28 -7.97 -31.32
CA MET A 353 -18.00 -8.33 -30.09
C MET A 353 -18.85 -9.58 -30.25
N TRP A 354 -19.54 -9.72 -31.39
CA TRP A 354 -20.36 -10.89 -31.67
C TRP A 354 -19.52 -12.16 -31.84
N SER A 355 -18.33 -12.05 -32.44
CA SER A 355 -17.37 -13.16 -32.51
C SER A 355 -16.87 -13.54 -31.12
N LEU A 356 -16.61 -12.57 -30.23
CA LEU A 356 -16.24 -12.85 -28.83
C LEU A 356 -17.37 -13.54 -28.06
N PHE A 357 -18.60 -13.06 -28.21
CA PHE A 357 -19.78 -13.69 -27.60
C PHE A 357 -19.93 -15.14 -28.03
N GLU A 358 -19.84 -15.40 -29.33
CA GLU A 358 -20.04 -16.73 -29.91
C GLU A 358 -18.87 -17.69 -29.63
N LYS A 359 -17.63 -17.26 -29.88
CA LYS A 359 -16.45 -18.14 -29.87
C LYS A 359 -15.75 -18.25 -28.53
N SER A 360 -15.94 -17.28 -27.62
CA SER A 360 -15.36 -17.31 -26.28
C SER A 360 -16.42 -17.33 -25.19
N PHE A 361 -17.19 -16.25 -25.01
CA PHE A 361 -17.97 -16.06 -23.78
C PHE A 361 -19.04 -17.15 -23.59
N LEU A 362 -19.74 -17.54 -24.65
CA LEU A 362 -20.70 -18.66 -24.58
C LEU A 362 -20.04 -19.99 -24.23
N VAL A 363 -18.85 -20.25 -24.77
CA VAL A 363 -18.07 -21.46 -24.49
C VAL A 363 -17.63 -21.46 -23.01
N ASP A 364 -17.08 -20.33 -22.54
CA ASP A 364 -16.60 -20.17 -21.17
C ASP A 364 -17.74 -20.26 -20.13
N MET A 365 -18.88 -19.59 -20.39
CA MET A 365 -20.08 -19.70 -19.56
C MET A 365 -20.64 -21.13 -19.53
N GLY A 366 -20.61 -21.83 -20.68
CA GLY A 366 -21.01 -23.23 -20.78
C GLY A 366 -20.10 -24.16 -19.97
N MET A 367 -18.78 -23.95 -20.01
CA MET A 367 -17.83 -24.70 -19.20
C MET A 367 -18.11 -24.53 -17.70
N VAL A 368 -18.25 -23.29 -17.23
CA VAL A 368 -18.52 -22.98 -15.82
C VAL A 368 -19.88 -23.54 -15.36
N ALA A 369 -20.92 -23.46 -16.19
CA ALA A 369 -22.25 -23.97 -15.85
C ALA A 369 -22.37 -25.50 -15.85
N ASN A 370 -21.49 -26.22 -16.56
CA ASN A 370 -21.54 -27.68 -16.66
C ASN A 370 -20.65 -28.39 -15.62
N VAL A 371 -19.67 -27.71 -15.03
CA VAL A 371 -18.75 -28.26 -14.01
C VAL A 371 -19.35 -28.05 -12.61
N THR A 372 -20.43 -28.76 -12.30
CA THR A 372 -21.19 -28.55 -11.05
C THR A 372 -20.92 -29.57 -9.94
N HIS A 373 -20.23 -30.69 -10.24
CA HIS A 373 -20.16 -31.83 -9.31
C HIS A 373 -18.78 -32.11 -8.69
N ASP A 374 -17.67 -31.76 -9.34
CA ASP A 374 -16.30 -31.92 -8.77
C ASP A 374 -15.70 -30.56 -8.37
N ARG A 375 -16.06 -30.10 -7.16
CA ARG A 375 -15.55 -28.84 -6.59
C ARG A 375 -14.08 -28.92 -6.14
N GLN A 376 -13.48 -30.11 -6.02
CA GLN A 376 -12.08 -30.24 -5.59
C GLN A 376 -11.10 -29.81 -6.69
N HIS A 377 -11.52 -29.89 -7.96
CA HIS A 377 -10.75 -29.48 -9.13
C HIS A 377 -11.39 -28.31 -9.88
N ALA A 378 -12.22 -27.51 -9.20
CA ALA A 378 -12.86 -26.35 -9.80
C ALA A 378 -11.82 -25.28 -10.20
N ASP A 379 -11.91 -24.78 -11.43
CA ASP A 379 -11.11 -23.66 -11.91
C ASP A 379 -11.71 -22.34 -11.40
N LEU A 380 -11.28 -21.94 -10.20
CA LEU A 380 -11.76 -20.72 -9.54
C LEU A 380 -11.45 -19.44 -10.33
N ALA A 381 -10.38 -19.44 -11.14
CA ALA A 381 -10.02 -18.30 -11.97
C ALA A 381 -11.02 -18.15 -13.12
N MET A 382 -11.40 -19.25 -13.77
CA MET A 382 -12.45 -19.26 -14.78
C MET A 382 -13.82 -18.88 -14.21
N GLU A 383 -14.18 -19.39 -13.02
CA GLU A 383 -15.42 -19.01 -12.32
C GLU A 383 -15.46 -17.51 -12.06
N SER A 384 -14.37 -16.92 -11.55
CA SER A 384 -14.25 -15.48 -11.30
C SER A 384 -14.33 -14.67 -12.60
N TYR A 385 -13.59 -15.07 -13.63
CA TYR A 385 -13.59 -14.43 -14.95
C TYR A 385 -14.99 -14.34 -15.55
N VAL A 386 -15.72 -15.46 -15.56
CA VAL A 386 -17.08 -15.52 -16.12
C VAL A 386 -18.04 -14.69 -15.28
N THR A 387 -18.04 -14.87 -13.96
CA THR A 387 -19.03 -14.23 -13.07
C THR A 387 -18.80 -12.73 -12.88
N ASN A 388 -17.57 -12.24 -13.10
CA ASN A 388 -17.22 -10.83 -12.96
C ASN A 388 -16.99 -10.15 -14.32
N SER A 389 -15.93 -10.51 -15.05
CA SER A 389 -15.52 -9.80 -16.28
C SER A 389 -16.47 -10.02 -17.45
N VAL A 390 -16.89 -11.26 -17.72
CA VAL A 390 -17.81 -11.56 -18.83
C VAL A 390 -19.20 -10.94 -18.56
N MET A 391 -19.75 -11.14 -17.36
CA MET A 391 -21.03 -10.51 -16.98
C MET A 391 -20.95 -8.99 -17.05
N ALA A 392 -19.83 -8.37 -16.60
CA ALA A 392 -19.64 -6.93 -16.67
C ALA A 392 -19.63 -6.44 -18.12
N ILE A 393 -18.87 -7.06 -19.03
CA ILE A 393 -18.88 -6.66 -20.45
C ILE A 393 -20.26 -6.76 -21.06
N ILE A 394 -20.95 -7.90 -20.89
CA ILE A 394 -22.28 -8.09 -21.48
C ILE A 394 -23.22 -7.01 -20.95
N ASN A 395 -23.21 -6.77 -19.64
CA ASN A 395 -24.01 -5.73 -19.01
C ASN A 395 -23.68 -4.32 -19.56
N THR A 396 -22.41 -3.93 -19.61
CA THR A 396 -21.99 -2.60 -20.11
C THR A 396 -22.33 -2.43 -21.59
N PHE A 397 -22.03 -3.44 -22.42
CA PHE A 397 -22.27 -3.39 -23.86
C PHE A 397 -23.75 -3.24 -24.20
N PHE A 398 -24.64 -4.00 -23.56
CA PHE A 398 -26.07 -3.95 -23.84
C PHE A 398 -26.81 -2.80 -23.15
N ASN A 399 -26.25 -2.19 -22.11
CA ASN A 399 -26.80 -0.96 -21.53
C ASN A 399 -26.36 0.31 -22.30
N SER A 400 -25.45 0.21 -23.27
CA SER A 400 -25.03 1.36 -24.06
C SER A 400 -26.14 1.84 -25.01
N PRO A 401 -26.40 3.16 -25.10
CA PRO A 401 -27.39 3.70 -26.04
C PRO A 401 -27.05 3.42 -27.51
N PHE A 402 -25.78 3.19 -27.85
CA PHE A 402 -25.35 2.84 -29.20
C PHE A 402 -25.65 1.40 -29.56
N SER A 403 -25.58 0.51 -28.56
CA SER A 403 -26.09 -0.84 -28.72
C SER A 403 -27.57 -0.78 -29.05
N ASP A 404 -28.36 0.00 -28.29
CA ASP A 404 -29.80 0.23 -28.51
C ASP A 404 -30.16 0.71 -29.91
N GLN A 405 -29.35 1.59 -30.49
CA GLN A 405 -29.54 2.10 -31.85
C GLN A 405 -29.06 1.13 -32.94
N SER A 406 -28.21 0.15 -32.61
CA SER A 406 -27.65 -0.79 -33.58
C SER A 406 -28.66 -1.84 -34.02
N THR A 407 -28.84 -2.00 -35.34
CA THR A 407 -29.68 -3.06 -35.93
C THR A 407 -29.03 -4.44 -35.88
N THR A 408 -27.74 -4.53 -35.57
CA THR A 408 -26.98 -5.80 -35.54
C THR A 408 -27.55 -6.80 -34.53
N VAL A 409 -28.12 -6.33 -33.41
CA VAL A 409 -28.79 -7.22 -32.43
C VAL A 409 -29.98 -7.96 -33.05
N GLN A 410 -30.73 -7.33 -33.98
CA GLN A 410 -31.86 -7.97 -34.64
C GLN A 410 -31.42 -9.06 -35.62
N THR A 411 -30.25 -8.93 -36.25
CA THR A 411 -29.71 -9.95 -37.17
C THR A 411 -28.97 -11.07 -36.43
N ARG A 412 -28.58 -10.85 -35.16
CA ARG A 412 -27.85 -11.79 -34.31
C ARG A 412 -28.66 -12.32 -33.13
N GLN A 413 -29.99 -12.33 -33.23
CA GLN A 413 -30.92 -12.83 -32.20
C GLN A 413 -30.53 -14.23 -31.64
N PRO A 414 -30.08 -15.21 -32.44
CA PRO A 414 -29.71 -16.52 -31.90
C PRO A 414 -28.59 -16.45 -30.85
N ILE A 415 -27.53 -15.68 -31.11
CA ILE A 415 -26.41 -15.50 -30.18
C ILE A 415 -26.88 -14.78 -28.93
N PHE A 416 -27.71 -13.75 -29.08
CA PHE A 416 -28.29 -13.01 -27.95
C PHE A 416 -29.12 -13.92 -27.04
N VAL A 417 -30.01 -14.75 -27.60
CA VAL A 417 -30.83 -15.69 -26.81
C VAL A 417 -29.94 -16.74 -26.13
N GLN A 418 -28.89 -17.22 -26.80
CA GLN A 418 -27.91 -18.13 -26.20
C GLN A 418 -27.17 -17.47 -25.02
N LEU A 419 -26.82 -16.18 -25.09
CA LEU A 419 -26.18 -15.46 -23.99
C LEU A 419 -27.09 -15.38 -22.77
N LEU A 420 -28.37 -15.03 -22.97
CA LEU A 420 -29.36 -15.02 -21.90
C LEU A 420 -29.53 -16.41 -21.27
N GLN A 421 -29.60 -17.45 -22.09
CA GLN A 421 -29.71 -18.83 -21.62
C GLN A 421 -28.46 -19.26 -20.84
N ALA A 422 -27.27 -18.92 -21.33
CA ALA A 422 -26.00 -19.24 -20.67
C ALA A 422 -25.89 -18.51 -19.32
N ALA A 423 -26.23 -17.21 -19.27
CA ALA A 423 -26.21 -16.42 -18.05
C ALA A 423 -27.18 -17.00 -17.01
N PHE A 424 -28.38 -17.39 -17.44
CA PHE A 424 -29.35 -18.06 -16.58
C PHE A 424 -28.82 -19.40 -16.05
N ARG A 425 -28.15 -20.23 -16.86
CA ARG A 425 -27.54 -21.48 -16.38
C ARG A 425 -26.46 -21.22 -15.34
N VAL A 426 -25.62 -20.20 -15.55
CA VAL A 426 -24.61 -19.79 -14.56
C VAL A 426 -25.30 -19.38 -13.25
N SER A 427 -26.41 -18.64 -13.28
CA SER A 427 -27.12 -18.22 -12.05
C SER A 427 -27.75 -19.37 -11.24
N GLN A 428 -27.87 -20.57 -11.83
CA GLN A 428 -28.32 -21.77 -11.14
C GLN A 428 -27.18 -22.52 -10.42
N CYS A 429 -25.93 -22.09 -10.57
CA CYS A 429 -24.80 -22.70 -9.90
C CYS A 429 -24.86 -22.45 -8.39
N SER A 430 -24.94 -23.52 -7.60
CA SER A 430 -25.12 -23.44 -6.14
C SER A 430 -23.90 -22.92 -5.37
N TRP A 431 -22.74 -22.80 -6.03
CA TRP A 431 -21.49 -22.36 -5.42
C TRP A 431 -21.26 -20.84 -5.49
N LEU A 432 -22.12 -20.10 -6.21
CA LEU A 432 -21.99 -18.66 -6.35
C LEU A 432 -22.10 -17.94 -5.00
N ASN A 433 -21.16 -17.03 -4.73
CA ASN A 433 -21.28 -16.13 -3.58
C ASN A 433 -22.28 -15.00 -3.86
N ALA A 434 -22.68 -14.25 -2.82
CA ALA A 434 -23.68 -13.19 -2.95
C ALA A 434 -23.32 -12.10 -3.97
N SER A 435 -22.04 -11.75 -4.10
CA SER A 435 -21.57 -10.74 -5.06
C SER A 435 -21.62 -11.27 -6.49
N GLN A 436 -21.15 -12.50 -6.72
CA GLN A 436 -21.20 -13.16 -8.02
C GLN A 436 -22.65 -13.36 -8.47
N GLN A 437 -23.52 -13.82 -7.57
CA GLN A 437 -24.94 -13.97 -7.83
C GLN A 437 -25.57 -12.65 -8.27
N PHE A 438 -25.25 -11.55 -7.58
CA PHE A 438 -25.73 -10.22 -7.95
C PHE A 438 -25.26 -9.81 -9.35
N ASN A 439 -23.98 -10.01 -9.68
CA ASN A 439 -23.43 -9.66 -11.00
C ASN A 439 -24.13 -10.43 -12.13
N VAL A 440 -24.32 -11.74 -11.95
CA VAL A 440 -25.00 -12.59 -12.93
C VAL A 440 -26.48 -12.21 -13.07
N GLU A 441 -27.19 -12.00 -11.95
CA GLU A 441 -28.60 -11.57 -11.97
C GLU A 441 -28.77 -10.20 -12.64
N ASN A 442 -27.84 -9.27 -12.43
CA ASN A 442 -27.86 -7.97 -13.07
C ASN A 442 -27.68 -8.08 -14.59
N CYS A 443 -26.73 -8.91 -15.04
CA CYS A 443 -26.56 -9.21 -16.46
C CYS A 443 -27.82 -9.82 -17.09
N ILE A 444 -28.46 -10.79 -16.42
CA ILE A 444 -29.73 -11.38 -16.88
C ILE A 444 -30.82 -10.32 -16.99
N ARG A 445 -30.89 -9.39 -16.02
CA ARG A 445 -31.87 -8.29 -16.04
C ARG A 445 -31.69 -7.40 -17.25
N THR A 446 -30.47 -6.92 -17.50
CA THR A 446 -30.16 -6.11 -18.69
C THR A 446 -30.52 -6.84 -19.98
N LEU A 447 -30.12 -8.10 -20.14
CA LEU A 447 -30.48 -8.88 -21.33
C LEU A 447 -32.01 -9.05 -21.47
N SER A 448 -32.73 -9.28 -20.37
CA SER A 448 -34.19 -9.43 -20.40
C SER A 448 -34.89 -8.14 -20.79
N ASP A 449 -34.41 -7.00 -20.29
CA ASP A 449 -34.98 -5.69 -20.60
C ASP A 449 -34.71 -5.31 -22.06
N VAL A 450 -33.51 -5.57 -22.58
CA VAL A 450 -33.19 -5.39 -24.00
C VAL A 450 -34.05 -6.27 -24.90
N ALA A 451 -34.29 -7.53 -24.52
CA ALA A 451 -35.15 -8.43 -25.29
C ALA A 451 -36.58 -7.91 -25.40
N LYS A 452 -37.15 -7.41 -24.29
CA LYS A 452 -38.49 -6.81 -24.25
C LYS A 452 -38.56 -5.53 -25.07
N ASN A 453 -37.60 -4.63 -24.91
CA ASN A 453 -37.56 -3.35 -25.63
C ASN A 453 -37.46 -3.54 -27.14
N ARG A 454 -36.84 -4.63 -27.60
CA ARG A 454 -36.63 -4.93 -29.03
C ARG A 454 -37.54 -5.99 -29.60
N SER A 455 -38.50 -6.50 -28.82
CA SER A 455 -39.39 -7.60 -29.23
C SER A 455 -38.62 -8.83 -29.76
N ILE A 456 -37.49 -9.16 -29.12
CA ILE A 456 -36.72 -10.37 -29.45
C ILE A 456 -37.49 -11.57 -28.91
N ALA A 457 -37.79 -12.54 -29.77
CA ALA A 457 -38.49 -13.76 -29.37
C ALA A 457 -37.60 -14.63 -28.47
N ILE A 458 -37.93 -14.69 -27.18
CA ILE A 458 -37.30 -15.61 -26.22
C ILE A 458 -38.18 -16.87 -26.14
N PRO A 459 -37.60 -18.09 -26.07
CA PRO A 459 -38.36 -19.31 -25.80
C PRO A 459 -39.15 -19.19 -24.48
N SER A 460 -40.44 -19.53 -24.52
CA SER A 460 -41.38 -19.38 -23.38
C SER A 460 -40.87 -20.01 -22.09
N ASP A 461 -40.17 -21.14 -22.20
CA ASP A 461 -39.60 -21.86 -21.05
C ASP A 461 -38.50 -21.03 -20.37
N LEU A 462 -37.63 -20.38 -21.16
CA LEU A 462 -36.55 -19.53 -20.64
C LEU A 462 -37.14 -18.26 -20.03
N GLU A 463 -38.15 -17.66 -20.65
CA GLU A 463 -38.84 -16.48 -20.12
C GLU A 463 -39.51 -16.79 -18.77
N GLY A 464 -40.21 -17.92 -18.65
CA GLY A 464 -40.82 -18.37 -17.39
C GLY A 464 -39.79 -18.66 -16.29
N GLN A 465 -38.65 -19.26 -16.65
CA GLN A 465 -37.54 -19.53 -15.74
C GLN A 465 -36.90 -18.25 -15.19
N VAL A 466 -36.62 -17.28 -16.07
CA VAL A 466 -36.06 -15.97 -15.69
C VAL A 466 -37.03 -15.18 -14.81
N ALA A 467 -38.33 -15.17 -15.15
CA ALA A 467 -39.36 -14.51 -14.33
C ALA A 467 -39.45 -15.13 -12.92
N SER A 468 -39.39 -16.46 -12.82
CA SER A 468 -39.37 -17.18 -11.54
C SER A 468 -38.15 -16.81 -10.68
N MET A 469 -36.97 -16.68 -11.29
CA MET A 469 -35.74 -16.24 -10.61
C MET A 469 -35.89 -14.84 -10.00
N PHE A 470 -36.40 -13.86 -10.75
CA PHE A 470 -36.63 -12.51 -10.23
C PHE A 470 -37.70 -12.47 -9.12
N ASN A 471 -38.72 -13.31 -9.20
CA ASN A 471 -39.71 -13.45 -8.12
C ASN A 471 -39.07 -14.01 -6.84
N LYS A 472 -38.17 -14.99 -6.93
CA LYS A 472 -37.41 -15.49 -5.77
C LYS A 472 -36.48 -14.41 -5.19
N SER A 473 -35.73 -13.72 -6.04
CA SER A 473 -34.80 -12.65 -5.63
C SER A 473 -35.52 -11.46 -4.97
N SER A 474 -36.68 -11.05 -5.52
CA SER A 474 -37.51 -10.00 -4.93
C SER A 474 -38.21 -10.42 -3.63
N MET A 475 -38.62 -11.69 -3.48
CA MET A 475 -39.13 -12.23 -2.22
C MET A 475 -38.07 -12.23 -1.12
N LEU A 476 -36.84 -12.66 -1.45
CA LEU A 476 -35.69 -12.61 -0.54
C LEU A 476 -35.37 -11.17 -0.14
N SER A 477 -35.27 -10.24 -1.10
CA SER A 477 -35.05 -8.81 -0.83
C SER A 477 -36.16 -8.19 0.04
N ARG A 478 -37.43 -8.55 -0.18
CA ARG A 478 -38.57 -8.13 0.66
C ARG A 478 -38.51 -8.71 2.07
N GLN A 479 -38.07 -9.96 2.23
CA GLN A 479 -37.87 -10.57 3.54
C GLN A 479 -36.66 -9.97 4.27
N THR A 480 -35.55 -9.73 3.58
CA THR A 480 -34.35 -9.08 4.14
C THR A 480 -34.62 -7.63 4.53
N SER A 481 -35.35 -6.86 3.71
CA SER A 481 -35.77 -5.49 4.06
C SER A 481 -36.76 -5.47 5.23
N LYS A 482 -37.71 -6.40 5.30
CA LYS A 482 -38.57 -6.58 6.48
C LYS A 482 -37.78 -7.01 7.72
N TRP A 483 -36.77 -7.87 7.58
CA TRP A 483 -35.85 -8.23 8.65
C TRP A 483 -34.99 -7.05 9.10
N LEU A 484 -34.45 -6.25 8.16
CA LEU A 484 -33.67 -5.04 8.45
C LEU A 484 -34.54 -3.94 9.10
N GLN A 485 -35.82 -3.85 8.72
CA GLN A 485 -36.79 -2.96 9.37
C GLN A 485 -37.25 -3.50 10.74
N ALA A 486 -37.41 -4.82 10.89
CA ALA A 486 -37.72 -5.45 12.19
C ALA A 486 -36.50 -5.47 13.14
N ALA A 487 -35.29 -5.44 12.60
CA ALA A 487 -34.03 -5.29 13.33
C ALA A 487 -33.72 -3.83 13.69
N LYS A 488 -34.60 -2.87 13.38
CA LYS A 488 -34.61 -1.53 14.00
C LYS A 488 -35.19 -1.53 15.42
N VAL A 489 -35.23 -2.69 16.09
CA VAL A 489 -35.23 -2.75 17.55
C VAL A 489 -33.77 -2.77 17.98
N PRO A 490 -33.29 -1.86 18.85
CA PRO A 490 -31.91 -1.87 19.27
C PRO A 490 -31.67 -3.12 20.12
N LYS A 491 -31.22 -4.21 19.50
CA LYS A 491 -30.52 -5.26 20.21
C LYS A 491 -29.19 -4.66 20.64
N MET A 492 -29.15 -4.19 21.89
CA MET A 492 -27.92 -3.83 22.58
C MET A 492 -27.10 -5.11 22.80
N GLU A 493 -26.40 -5.52 21.76
CA GLU A 493 -25.31 -6.47 21.87
C GLU A 493 -24.12 -5.68 22.41
N ARG A 494 -23.87 -5.81 23.73
CA ARG A 494 -22.69 -5.25 24.40
C ARG A 494 -21.46 -5.96 23.84
N SER A 495 -20.92 -5.42 22.76
CA SER A 495 -19.74 -5.92 22.06
C SER A 495 -18.71 -4.80 21.92
N GLN A 496 -17.44 -5.15 21.70
CA GLN A 496 -16.23 -4.29 21.69
C GLN A 496 -16.38 -2.89 21.04
N SER A 497 -17.37 -2.69 20.17
CA SER A 497 -17.72 -1.43 19.52
C SER A 497 -18.15 -0.31 20.48
N GLN A 498 -18.75 -0.60 21.64
CA GLN A 498 -19.06 0.44 22.65
C GLN A 498 -17.80 0.92 23.36
N LEU A 499 -16.89 0.00 23.71
CA LEU A 499 -15.61 0.32 24.33
C LEU A 499 -14.77 1.19 23.41
N MET A 500 -14.65 0.84 22.12
CA MET A 500 -13.92 1.65 21.13
C MET A 500 -14.51 3.05 20.93
N ARG A 501 -15.82 3.22 21.13
CA ARG A 501 -16.48 4.53 21.01
C ARG A 501 -16.20 5.41 22.23
N LEU A 502 -16.20 4.82 23.43
CA LEU A 502 -15.80 5.46 24.67
C LEU A 502 -14.30 5.82 24.66
N ASP A 503 -13.43 4.89 24.25
CA ASP A 503 -11.99 5.13 24.11
C ASP A 503 -11.70 6.25 23.11
N ARG A 504 -12.42 6.30 21.99
CA ARG A 504 -12.32 7.39 21.01
C ARG A 504 -12.71 8.73 21.64
N SER A 505 -13.81 8.78 22.40
CA SER A 505 -14.25 10.00 23.09
C SER A 505 -13.26 10.45 24.17
N ILE A 506 -12.65 9.51 24.90
CA ILE A 506 -11.60 9.82 25.88
C ILE A 506 -10.35 10.39 25.19
N ILE A 507 -9.95 9.81 24.05
CA ILE A 507 -8.80 10.29 23.29
C ILE A 507 -9.08 11.67 22.69
N GLU A 508 -10.26 11.90 22.12
CA GLU A 508 -10.67 13.21 21.59
C GLU A 508 -10.66 14.26 22.72
N GLY A 509 -11.24 13.96 23.88
CA GLY A 509 -11.19 14.85 25.04
C GLY A 509 -9.76 15.12 25.56
N LEU A 510 -8.88 14.13 25.54
CA LEU A 510 -7.46 14.33 25.89
C LEU A 510 -6.74 15.20 24.85
N GLN A 511 -7.01 15.01 23.56
CA GLN A 511 -6.44 15.83 22.49
C GLN A 511 -6.90 17.28 22.60
N ASP A 512 -8.18 17.52 22.91
CA ASP A 512 -8.70 18.87 23.12
C ASP A 512 -8.03 19.55 24.32
N ILE A 513 -7.81 18.82 25.42
CA ILE A 513 -7.09 19.33 26.60
C ILE A 513 -5.63 19.64 26.24
N VAL A 514 -4.94 18.75 25.50
CA VAL A 514 -3.55 18.97 25.08
C VAL A 514 -3.46 20.20 24.17
N LEU A 515 -4.38 20.37 23.21
CA LEU A 515 -4.40 21.54 22.32
C LEU A 515 -4.66 22.83 23.10
N LEU A 516 -5.59 22.81 24.07
CA LEU A 516 -5.83 23.96 24.94
C LEU A 516 -4.60 24.31 25.79
N LEU A 517 -3.93 23.29 26.36
CA LEU A 517 -2.70 23.50 27.11
C LEU A 517 -1.58 24.04 26.22
N GLU A 518 -1.41 23.52 25.01
CA GLU A 518 -0.42 24.03 24.05
C GLU A 518 -0.71 25.49 23.69
N ASP A 519 -1.95 25.86 23.40
CA ASP A 519 -2.35 27.24 23.06
C ASP A 519 -2.08 28.22 24.22
N GLN A 520 -2.40 27.82 25.44
CA GLN A 520 -2.22 28.67 26.63
C GLN A 520 -0.76 28.72 27.13
N LEU A 521 -0.02 27.62 27.06
CA LEU A 521 1.35 27.54 27.57
C LEU A 521 2.38 28.06 26.58
N LYS A 522 2.12 27.97 25.27
CA LYS A 522 3.07 28.44 24.24
C LYS A 522 3.46 29.92 24.40
N PRO A 523 2.55 30.89 24.62
CA PRO A 523 2.95 32.29 24.86
C PRO A 523 3.71 32.46 26.19
N LEU A 524 3.42 31.65 27.21
CA LEU A 524 4.14 31.67 28.49
C LEU A 524 5.56 31.13 28.37
N VAL A 525 5.76 30.05 27.61
CA VAL A 525 7.11 29.52 27.33
C VAL A 525 7.90 30.54 26.50
N GLN A 526 7.25 31.23 25.56
CA GLN A 526 7.89 32.31 24.80
C GLN A 526 8.28 33.49 25.69
N SER A 527 7.45 33.88 26.66
CA SER A 527 7.79 34.95 27.61
C SER A 527 8.90 34.54 28.58
N GLU A 528 8.94 33.29 29.05
CA GLU A 528 10.07 32.76 29.84
C GLU A 528 11.38 32.76 29.05
N LEU A 529 11.35 32.34 27.77
CA LEU A 529 12.51 32.38 26.89
C LEU A 529 12.97 33.81 26.60
N SER A 530 12.03 34.75 26.44
CA SER A 530 12.32 36.18 26.28
C SER A 530 12.97 36.77 27.52
N LEU A 531 12.46 36.46 28.71
CA LEU A 531 13.08 36.88 29.98
C LEU A 531 14.49 36.31 30.13
N LEU A 532 14.74 35.08 29.67
CA LEU A 532 16.07 34.50 29.64
C LEU A 532 17.00 35.27 28.68
N VAL A 533 16.50 35.72 27.53
CA VAL A 533 17.21 36.60 26.59
C VAL A 533 17.53 37.96 27.24
N ASP A 534 16.58 38.58 27.93
CA ASP A 534 16.76 39.85 28.64
C ASP A 534 17.80 39.76 29.78
N ILE A 535 17.75 38.67 30.55
CA ILE A 535 18.72 38.37 31.62
C ILE A 535 20.13 38.24 31.03
N LEU A 536 20.28 37.60 29.86
CA LEU A 536 21.57 37.44 29.20
C LEU A 536 22.06 38.73 28.54
N TYR A 537 21.17 39.69 28.23
CA TYR A 537 21.54 41.00 27.69
C TYR A 537 22.14 41.92 28.78
N ARG A 538 21.67 41.82 30.03
CA ARG A 538 22.19 42.58 31.19
C ARG A 538 22.39 41.70 32.44
N PRO A 539 23.30 40.71 32.39
CA PRO A 539 23.52 39.77 33.50
C PRO A 539 24.03 40.45 34.78
N GLU A 540 24.62 41.64 34.67
CA GLU A 540 25.11 42.45 35.79
C GLU A 540 24.03 42.90 36.77
N LEU A 541 22.78 43.05 36.33
CA LEU A 541 21.68 43.53 37.17
C LEU A 541 21.22 42.50 38.21
N LEU A 542 21.59 41.22 38.02
CA LEU A 542 21.38 40.15 39.00
C LEU A 542 22.26 40.31 40.26
N PHE A 543 23.33 41.11 40.17
CA PHE A 543 24.32 41.23 41.25
C PHE A 543 24.26 42.60 41.94
N PRO A 544 24.39 42.66 43.29
CA PRO A 544 24.46 43.93 44.02
C PRO A 544 25.61 44.84 43.55
N LEU A 545 25.38 46.15 43.63
CA LEU A 545 26.36 47.19 43.29
C LEU A 545 27.65 47.02 44.10
N GLY A 546 28.81 47.10 43.43
CA GLY A 546 30.13 47.00 44.06
C GLY A 546 30.72 45.58 44.14
N THR A 547 30.00 44.54 43.73
CA THR A 547 30.53 43.17 43.70
C THR A 547 31.46 42.91 42.51
N GLU A 548 32.47 42.06 42.69
CA GLU A 548 33.37 41.63 41.60
C GLU A 548 32.63 40.85 40.51
N ALA A 549 31.56 40.12 40.88
CA ALA A 549 30.69 39.43 39.93
C ALA A 549 30.00 40.41 38.97
N ARG A 550 29.51 41.55 39.49
CA ARG A 550 28.90 42.60 38.68
C ARG A 550 29.87 43.22 37.68
N LYS A 551 31.07 43.62 38.13
CA LYS A 551 32.12 44.18 37.26
C LYS A 551 32.55 43.23 36.14
N ARG A 552 32.60 41.92 36.43
CA ARG A 552 32.92 40.88 35.43
C ARG A 552 31.80 40.64 34.43
N CYS A 553 30.54 40.86 34.82
CA CYS A 553 29.39 40.80 33.91
C CYS A 553 29.29 42.06 33.04
N GLU A 554 29.47 43.26 33.62
CA GLU A 554 29.48 44.55 32.91
C GLU A 554 30.56 44.64 31.81
N SER A 555 31.69 43.95 32.00
CA SER A 555 32.78 43.85 31.01
C SER A 555 32.57 42.74 29.97
N GLY A 556 31.39 42.11 29.93
CA GLY A 556 31.05 41.02 29.00
C GLY A 556 31.77 39.70 29.31
N GLY A 557 32.42 39.56 30.47
CA GLY A 557 33.19 38.38 30.85
C GLY A 557 32.35 37.11 30.98
N PHE A 558 31.08 37.24 31.39
CA PHE A 558 30.12 36.14 31.44
C PHE A 558 29.80 35.60 30.04
N ILE A 559 29.38 36.46 29.11
CA ILE A 559 29.05 36.07 27.73
C ILE A 559 30.27 35.51 27.00
N ARG A 560 31.45 36.10 27.18
CA ARG A 560 32.71 35.57 26.63
C ARG A 560 33.00 34.15 27.13
N LYS A 561 32.74 33.87 28.41
CA LYS A 561 32.94 32.53 28.99
C LYS A 561 31.89 31.54 28.51
N LEU A 562 30.64 31.98 28.34
CA LEU A 562 29.56 31.16 27.78
C LEU A 562 29.86 30.74 26.33
N ILE A 563 30.32 31.67 25.48
CA ILE A 563 30.73 31.36 24.10
C ILE A 563 31.90 30.38 24.09
N LYS A 564 32.96 30.63 24.87
CA LYS A 564 34.09 29.67 24.98
C LYS A 564 33.67 28.29 25.49
N HIS A 565 32.64 28.24 26.34
CA HIS A 565 32.15 26.96 26.83
C HIS A 565 31.44 26.16 25.73
N THR A 566 30.81 26.81 24.75
CA THR A 566 30.20 26.10 23.60
C THR A 566 31.23 25.35 22.76
N GLU A 567 32.47 25.86 22.64
CA GLU A 567 33.58 25.14 22.01
C GLU A 567 33.88 23.82 22.76
N LYS A 568 33.91 23.88 24.09
CA LYS A 568 34.13 22.70 24.94
C LYS A 568 32.96 21.71 24.91
N LEU A 569 31.73 22.20 24.83
CA LEU A 569 30.54 21.34 24.71
C LEU A 569 30.53 20.55 23.40
N LEU A 570 31.06 21.14 22.33
CA LEU A 570 31.25 20.45 21.06
C LEU A 570 32.32 19.35 21.17
N GLU A 571 33.43 19.62 21.87
CA GLU A 571 34.47 18.61 22.15
C GLU A 571 33.94 17.43 23.00
N GLU A 572 33.04 17.72 23.95
CA GLU A 572 32.42 16.71 24.85
C GLU A 572 31.21 16.00 24.21
N LYS A 573 30.91 16.26 22.93
CA LYS A 573 29.76 15.71 22.17
C LYS A 573 28.39 16.05 22.77
N GLU A 574 28.28 17.14 23.54
CA GLU A 574 27.00 17.64 24.05
C GLU A 574 26.28 18.55 23.03
N GLU A 575 26.05 18.02 21.83
CA GLU A 575 25.50 18.78 20.69
C GLU A 575 24.15 19.43 20.99
N LYS A 576 23.28 18.75 21.75
CA LYS A 576 21.95 19.28 22.13
C LYS A 576 22.06 20.53 23.00
N LEU A 577 23.02 20.57 23.92
CA LEU A 577 23.22 21.73 24.79
C LEU A 577 23.88 22.87 24.02
N CYS A 578 24.85 22.55 23.17
CA CYS A 578 25.48 23.52 22.27
C CYS A 578 24.44 24.21 21.37
N VAL A 579 23.56 23.45 20.72
CA VAL A 579 22.48 23.99 19.86
C VAL A 579 21.52 24.89 20.65
N LYS A 580 21.17 24.51 21.90
CA LYS A 580 20.32 25.35 22.76
C LYS A 580 20.99 26.69 23.07
N VAL A 581 22.25 26.67 23.51
CA VAL A 581 23.00 27.90 23.83
C VAL A 581 23.13 28.81 22.60
N LEU A 582 23.46 28.24 21.43
CA LEU A 582 23.59 29.01 20.19
C LEU A 582 22.25 29.59 19.72
N ARG A 583 21.15 28.84 19.86
CA ARG A 583 19.80 29.33 19.52
C ARG A 583 19.41 30.52 20.39
N THR A 584 19.65 30.44 21.70
CA THR A 584 19.41 31.54 22.64
C THR A 584 20.30 32.76 22.36
N LEU A 585 21.59 32.57 22.06
CA LEU A 585 22.49 33.67 21.67
C LEU A 585 22.03 34.35 20.36
N ARG A 586 21.49 33.59 19.41
CA ARG A 586 20.91 34.13 18.17
C ARG A 586 19.64 34.94 18.46
N GLU A 587 18.79 34.47 19.37
CA GLU A 587 17.58 35.17 19.79
C GLU A 587 17.91 36.51 20.48
N MET A 588 19.03 36.60 21.22
CA MET A 588 19.54 37.89 21.74
C MET A 588 19.93 38.91 20.65
N MET A 589 20.18 38.46 19.42
CA MET A 589 20.54 39.34 18.30
C MET A 589 19.32 39.81 17.51
N ALA A 590 18.15 39.21 17.71
CA ALA A 590 16.90 39.60 17.06
C ALA A 590 16.19 40.67 17.91
N ILE A 591 16.03 41.87 17.36
CA ILE A 591 15.27 42.95 18.00
C ILE A 591 13.79 42.73 17.64
N ASP A 592 13.04 42.01 18.48
CA ASP A 592 11.57 41.97 18.38
C ASP A 592 10.96 42.90 19.45
N LEU A 593 10.27 43.94 18.97
CA LEU A 593 9.71 45.06 19.76
C LEU A 593 8.22 44.89 20.09
N GLU A 594 7.58 43.79 19.71
CA GLU A 594 6.14 43.61 19.92
C GLU A 594 5.81 42.21 20.45
N TYR A 595 5.72 42.08 21.78
CA TYR A 595 5.00 40.98 22.41
C TYR A 595 4.09 41.54 23.51
N GLY A 596 2.81 41.68 23.16
CA GLY A 596 1.68 41.92 24.07
C GLY A 596 1.30 43.39 24.24
N GLU A 597 0.18 43.79 23.63
CA GLU A 597 -0.61 44.93 24.10
C GLU A 597 -0.90 44.74 25.59
N LYS A 598 -0.38 45.66 26.42
CA LYS A 598 -0.88 45.85 27.78
C LYS A 598 -2.16 46.64 27.67
N ASP A 599 -3.30 46.00 27.97
CA ASP A 599 -4.51 46.70 28.37
C ASP A 599 -4.19 47.59 29.59
N GLU A 600 -3.93 48.87 29.34
CA GLU A 600 -4.00 49.88 30.40
C GLU A 600 -5.48 50.21 30.67
N PRO A 601 -5.94 50.17 31.93
CA PRO A 601 -7.26 50.68 32.28
C PRO A 601 -7.19 52.21 32.24
N THR A 602 -7.84 52.82 31.26
CA THR A 602 -8.09 54.27 31.24
C THR A 602 -8.85 54.68 32.52
N SER A 603 -8.19 55.44 33.38
CA SER A 603 -8.81 56.16 34.50
C SER A 603 -9.72 57.28 33.98
N PRO A 604 -10.88 57.53 34.61
CA PRO A 604 -11.84 58.53 34.16
C PRO A 604 -11.31 59.94 34.48
N THR A 605 -11.32 60.81 33.48
CA THR A 605 -11.12 62.25 33.66
C THR A 605 -12.26 62.86 34.47
N GLU A 606 -11.88 63.65 35.48
CA GLU A 606 -12.73 64.47 36.33
C GLU A 606 -13.51 65.52 35.51
N GLU A 607 -14.83 65.44 35.53
CA GLU A 607 -15.70 66.61 35.33
C GLU A 607 -16.13 67.12 36.71
N THR A 608 -15.40 68.11 37.23
CA THR A 608 -15.88 68.95 38.33
C THR A 608 -16.80 70.03 37.77
N SER A 609 -18.10 69.89 38.04
CA SER A 609 -19.08 70.96 37.98
C SER A 609 -18.83 71.99 39.10
N ALA A 610 -18.52 73.23 38.72
CA ALA A 610 -18.75 74.40 39.56
C ALA A 610 -19.76 75.31 38.85
N GLN A 611 -20.89 75.50 39.51
CA GLN A 611 -21.96 76.44 39.15
C GLN A 611 -21.42 77.87 39.09
N GLU A 612 -21.88 78.69 38.14
CA GLU A 612 -22.49 80.00 38.45
C GLU A 612 -23.13 80.63 37.20
N GLU A 613 -24.39 81.06 37.39
CA GLU A 613 -25.20 81.86 36.48
C GLU A 613 -24.59 83.26 36.31
N ALA A 614 -24.70 83.85 35.11
CA ALA A 614 -25.39 85.14 34.88
C ALA A 614 -25.00 85.79 33.55
N GLN A 615 -26.06 86.26 32.87
CA GLN A 615 -26.15 87.19 31.72
C GLN A 615 -26.06 86.63 30.31
#